data_AF-A0A7S6RGK1-F1
#
_entry.id   AF-A0A7S6RGK1-F1
#
_cell.length_a   1.000
_cell.length_b   1.000
_cell.length_c   1.000
_cell.angle_alpha   90.00
_cell.angle_beta   90.00
_cell.angle_gamma   90.00
#
_symmetry.space_group_name_H-M   'P 1'
#
loop_
_entity.id
_entity.type
_entity.pdbx_description
1 polymer ?
#
loop_
_entity_poly.entity_id
_entity_poly.type
_entity_poly.pdbx_seq_one_letter_code
_entity_poly.pdbx_strand_id
1 'polypeptide(L)'
;MSLKSLQLSLEKLRPWLTMLAVFWLLASLGLGWLVNSLLIIFGLLLFIPVVAFFAFRWWLQRNLVTDQCPVCNYEFSGLNNTQLQCPNCGEKLSVKQGHFERFTPEGTIDIQAVEVPTKSLEEQK
;
A
#
# COMPACT_ATOMS: atom_id res chain seq x y z
N MET A 1 -33.52 18.29 69.78
CA MET A 1 -33.40 19.10 68.55
C MET A 1 -32.52 18.35 67.54
N SER A 2 -33.04 17.50 66.65
CA SER A 2 -32.23 17.02 65.49
C SER A 2 -32.98 15.99 64.63
N LEU A 3 -33.97 16.42 63.83
CA LEU A 3 -34.52 15.59 62.74
C LEU A 3 -35.04 16.47 61.58
N LYS A 4 -35.61 17.64 61.88
CA LYS A 4 -36.08 18.60 60.87
C LYS A 4 -34.95 19.26 60.07
N SER A 5 -33.77 19.47 60.67
CA SER A 5 -32.59 20.00 59.98
C SER A 5 -32.02 19.01 58.96
N LEU A 6 -32.01 17.71 59.27
CA LEU A 6 -31.58 16.64 58.36
C LEU A 6 -32.49 16.52 57.13
N GLN A 7 -33.80 16.68 57.30
CA GLN A 7 -34.77 16.63 56.19
C GLN A 7 -34.58 17.79 55.19
N LEU A 8 -34.39 19.02 55.68
CA LEU A 8 -34.13 20.18 54.82
C LEU A 8 -32.79 20.07 54.08
N SER A 9 -31.76 19.51 54.72
CA SER A 9 -30.47 19.27 54.07
C SER A 9 -30.55 18.17 52.99
N LEU A 10 -31.34 17.10 53.21
CA LEU A 10 -31.49 16.03 52.22
C LEU A 10 -32.24 16.47 50.96
N GLU A 11 -33.32 17.24 51.08
CA GLU A 11 -34.08 17.72 49.91
C GLU A 11 -33.25 18.65 49.02
N LYS A 12 -32.34 19.43 49.62
CA LYS A 12 -31.42 20.28 48.87
C LYS A 12 -30.26 19.51 48.23
N LEU A 13 -29.85 18.39 48.84
CA LEU A 13 -28.78 17.50 48.35
C LEU A 13 -29.26 16.49 47.29
N ARG A 14 -30.53 16.10 47.33
CA ARG A 14 -31.16 15.13 46.43
C ARG A 14 -30.93 15.41 44.94
N PRO A 15 -31.19 16.62 44.39
CA PRO A 15 -30.95 16.90 42.97
C PRO A 15 -29.47 16.84 42.58
N TRP A 16 -28.58 17.22 43.51
CA TRP A 16 -27.13 17.15 43.28
C TRP A 16 -26.63 15.70 43.27
N LEU A 17 -27.13 14.87 44.20
CA LEU A 17 -26.86 13.44 44.23
C LEU A 17 -27.37 12.74 42.97
N THR A 18 -28.56 13.09 42.48
CA THR A 18 -29.10 12.51 41.24
C THR A 18 -28.29 12.92 40.02
N MET A 19 -27.82 14.17 39.93
CA MET A 19 -26.94 14.62 38.86
C MET A 19 -25.62 13.84 38.85
N LEU A 20 -25.02 13.65 40.03
CA LEU A 20 -23.77 12.90 40.17
C LEU A 20 -23.97 11.42 39.82
N ALA A 21 -25.08 10.81 40.26
CA ALA A 21 -25.43 9.43 39.91
C ALA A 21 -25.69 9.24 38.40
N VAL A 22 -26.39 10.18 37.75
CA VAL A 22 -26.64 10.15 36.30
C VAL A 22 -25.33 10.35 35.52
N PHE A 23 -24.49 11.30 35.92
CA PHE A 23 -23.17 11.49 35.32
C PHE A 23 -22.30 10.25 35.49
N TRP A 24 -22.31 9.62 36.67
CA TRP A 24 -21.57 8.39 36.93
C TRP A 24 -22.05 7.22 36.08
N LEU A 25 -23.37 7.08 35.91
CA LEU A 25 -23.96 6.10 35.02
C LEU A 25 -23.54 6.33 33.56
N LEU A 26 -23.70 7.56 33.05
CA LEU A 26 -23.31 7.91 31.69
C LEU A 26 -21.81 7.71 31.44
N ALA A 27 -20.98 8.10 32.42
CA ALA A 27 -19.54 7.86 32.38
C ALA A 27 -19.26 6.36 32.34
N SER A 28 -19.85 5.54 33.21
CA SER A 28 -19.62 4.09 33.24
C SER A 28 -20.04 3.40 31.94
N LEU A 29 -21.13 3.84 31.31
CA LEU A 29 -21.63 3.32 30.04
C LEU A 29 -20.74 3.74 28.86
N GLY A 30 -20.22 4.97 28.86
CA GLY A 30 -19.36 5.49 27.78
C GLY A 30 -17.88 5.12 27.90
N LEU A 31 -17.36 4.96 29.12
CA LEU A 31 -15.95 4.69 29.38
C LEU A 31 -15.53 3.31 28.86
N GLY A 32 -16.41 2.31 29.00
CA GLY A 32 -16.15 0.97 28.48
C GLY A 32 -15.98 0.97 26.95
N TRP A 33 -16.82 1.72 26.24
CA TRP A 33 -16.69 1.87 24.79
C TRP A 33 -15.42 2.62 24.39
N LEU A 34 -15.10 3.71 25.09
CA LEU A 34 -13.90 4.51 24.82
C LEU A 34 -12.61 3.71 25.05
N VAL A 35 -12.51 2.99 26.16
CA VAL A 35 -11.34 2.16 26.49
C VAL A 35 -11.20 1.01 25.48
N ASN A 36 -12.29 0.33 25.13
CA ASN A 36 -12.24 -0.74 24.13
C ASN A 36 -11.80 -0.22 22.75
N SER A 37 -12.32 0.93 22.31
CA SER A 37 -11.90 1.56 21.06
C SER A 37 -10.42 1.94 21.09
N LEU A 38 -9.95 2.52 22.21
CA LEU A 38 -8.54 2.88 22.38
C LEU A 38 -7.63 1.63 22.33
N LEU A 39 -8.03 0.53 22.98
CA LEU A 39 -7.30 -0.74 22.92
C LEU A 39 -7.25 -1.31 21.49
N ILE A 40 -8.34 -1.23 20.72
CA ILE A 40 -8.35 -1.66 19.31
C ILE A 40 -7.41 -0.79 18.47
N ILE A 41 -7.41 0.54 18.67
CA ILE A 41 -6.51 1.45 17.95
C ILE A 41 -5.06 1.12 18.27
N PHE A 42 -4.71 0.92 19.55
CA PHE A 42 -3.35 0.53 19.93
C PHE A 42 -2.95 -0.85 19.38
N GLY A 43 -3.87 -1.82 19.42
CA GLY A 43 -3.65 -3.13 18.82
C GLY A 43 -3.40 -3.04 17.32
N LEU A 44 -4.21 -2.25 16.61
CA LEU A 44 -4.04 -2.00 15.18
C LEU A 44 -2.74 -1.24 14.89
N LEU A 45 -2.39 -0.23 15.71
CA LEU A 45 -1.15 0.54 15.58
C LEU A 45 0.09 -0.37 15.68
N LEU A 46 0.05 -1.37 16.55
CA LEU A 46 1.11 -2.39 16.67
C LEU A 46 1.06 -3.43 15.56
N PHE A 47 -0.13 -3.78 15.07
CA PHE A 47 -0.32 -4.83 14.07
C PHE A 47 -0.04 -4.37 12.63
N ILE A 48 -0.44 -3.13 12.28
CA ILE A 48 -0.22 -2.52 10.97
C ILE A 48 1.23 -2.63 10.51
N PRO A 49 2.27 -2.23 11.28
CA PRO A 49 3.65 -2.28 10.79
C PRO A 49 4.10 -3.70 10.47
N VAL A 50 3.63 -4.69 11.24
CA VAL A 50 3.93 -6.11 11.00
C VAL A 50 3.32 -6.55 9.68
N VAL A 51 2.03 -6.32 9.47
CA VAL A 51 1.34 -6.69 8.22
C VAL A 51 1.93 -5.94 7.03
N ALA A 52 2.17 -4.63 7.17
CA ALA A 52 2.76 -3.80 6.13
C ALA A 52 4.12 -4.34 5.70
N PHE A 53 4.96 -4.77 6.65
CA PHE A 53 6.26 -5.34 6.34
C PHE A 53 6.14 -6.65 5.53
N PHE A 54 5.28 -7.58 5.94
CA PHE A 54 5.10 -8.84 5.22
C PHE A 54 4.47 -8.64 3.85
N ALA A 55 3.44 -7.79 3.75
CA ALA A 55 2.81 -7.45 2.50
C ALA A 55 3.80 -6.78 1.53
N PHE A 56 4.61 -5.84 2.02
CA PHE A 56 5.62 -5.17 1.22
C PHE A 56 6.71 -6.14 0.74
N ARG A 57 7.19 -7.04 1.61
CA ARG A 57 8.16 -8.08 1.20
C ARG A 57 7.59 -9.03 0.15
N TRP A 58 6.36 -9.50 0.35
CA TRP A 58 5.70 -10.38 -0.60
C TRP A 58 5.49 -9.67 -1.96
N TRP A 59 5.08 -8.40 -1.93
CA TRP A 59 4.94 -7.59 -3.14
C TRP A 59 6.27 -7.42 -3.88
N LEU A 60 7.36 -7.09 -3.17
CA LEU A 60 8.69 -6.98 -3.78
C LEU A 60 9.12 -8.29 -4.46
N GLN A 61 8.93 -9.44 -3.82
CA GLN A 61 9.29 -10.73 -4.40
C GLN A 61 8.50 -11.06 -5.67
N ARG A 62 7.26 -10.56 -5.78
CA ARG A 62 6.40 -10.78 -6.96
C ARG A 62 6.64 -9.76 -8.06
N ASN A 63 7.10 -8.56 -7.71
CA ASN A 63 7.25 -7.45 -8.64
C ASN A 63 8.70 -7.19 -9.06
N LEU A 64 9.70 -7.72 -8.35
CA LEU A 64 11.09 -7.72 -8.82
C LEU A 64 11.25 -8.71 -9.96
N VAL A 65 11.79 -8.20 -11.06
CA VAL A 65 12.12 -8.94 -12.27
C VAL A 65 13.61 -8.85 -12.45
N THR A 66 14.29 -9.96 -12.67
CA THR A 66 15.70 -9.99 -13.06
C THR A 66 15.77 -10.55 -14.46
N ASP A 67 16.26 -9.75 -15.39
CA ASP A 67 16.33 -10.08 -16.81
C ASP A 67 17.53 -9.38 -17.46
N GLN A 68 17.81 -9.70 -18.71
CA GLN A 68 18.90 -9.14 -19.48
C GLN A 68 18.43 -8.01 -20.39
N CYS A 69 19.25 -6.97 -20.54
CA CYS A 69 18.98 -5.89 -21.49
C CYS A 69 18.97 -6.44 -22.93
N PRO A 70 17.91 -6.23 -23.73
CA PRO A 70 17.83 -6.74 -25.11
C PRO A 70 18.77 -6.03 -26.09
N VAL A 71 19.48 -4.98 -25.66
CA VAL A 71 20.42 -4.22 -26.51
C VAL A 71 21.88 -4.57 -26.21
N CYS A 72 22.25 -4.71 -24.93
CA CYS A 72 23.63 -4.95 -24.53
C CYS A 72 23.85 -6.23 -23.70
N ASN A 73 22.81 -7.04 -23.50
CA ASN A 73 22.82 -8.28 -22.72
C ASN A 73 23.30 -8.15 -21.26
N TYR A 74 23.30 -6.93 -20.71
CA TYR A 74 23.61 -6.70 -19.30
C TYR A 74 22.44 -7.13 -18.41
N GLU A 75 22.72 -7.98 -17.41
CA GLU A 75 21.73 -8.48 -16.45
C GLU A 75 21.56 -7.50 -15.27
N PHE A 76 20.31 -7.15 -14.96
CA PHE A 76 19.99 -6.33 -13.80
C PHE A 76 18.55 -6.54 -13.35
N SER A 77 18.21 -6.00 -12.17
CA SER A 77 16.86 -6.11 -11.63
C SER A 77 16.05 -4.83 -11.85
N GLY A 78 14.79 -5.01 -12.22
CA GLY A 78 13.79 -3.96 -12.39
C GLY A 78 12.50 -4.29 -11.65
N LEU A 79 11.63 -3.29 -11.51
CA LEU A 79 10.28 -3.48 -11.02
C LEU A 79 9.35 -3.72 -12.21
N ASN A 80 8.44 -4.68 -12.11
CA ASN A 80 7.46 -4.96 -13.14
C ASN A 80 6.52 -3.74 -13.32
N ASN A 81 6.09 -3.50 -14.56
CA ASN A 81 5.25 -2.36 -14.97
C ASN A 81 5.90 -0.98 -14.76
N THR A 82 7.24 -0.89 -14.78
CA THR A 82 7.95 0.39 -14.74
C THR A 82 8.82 0.61 -15.98
N GLN A 83 9.15 1.88 -16.22
CA GLN A 83 10.16 2.26 -17.21
C GLN A 83 11.47 2.54 -16.48
N LEU A 84 12.57 2.01 -17.00
CA LEU A 84 13.89 2.16 -16.42
C LEU A 84 14.94 2.37 -17.50
N GLN A 85 16.12 2.84 -17.12
CA GLN A 85 17.25 2.98 -18.02
C GLN A 85 18.29 1.92 -17.70
N CYS A 86 18.80 1.25 -18.73
CA CYS A 86 19.86 0.26 -18.55
C CYS A 86 21.11 0.96 -17.98
N PRO A 87 21.68 0.49 -16.86
CA PRO A 87 22.86 1.12 -16.25
C PRO A 87 24.14 0.93 -17.09
N ASN A 88 24.15 -0.01 -18.04
CA ASN A 88 25.32 -0.29 -18.88
C ASN A 88 25.31 0.48 -20.21
N CYS A 89 24.19 0.49 -20.95
CA CYS A 89 24.11 1.14 -22.27
C CYS A 89 23.25 2.42 -22.31
N GLY A 90 22.54 2.76 -21.24
CA GLY A 90 21.66 3.94 -21.19
C GLY A 90 20.34 3.80 -21.95
N GLU A 91 20.03 2.63 -22.51
CA GLU A 91 18.79 2.38 -23.25
C GLU A 91 17.55 2.50 -22.35
N LYS A 92 16.46 3.06 -22.88
CA LYS A 92 15.17 3.11 -22.16
C LYS A 92 14.42 1.80 -22.37
N LEU A 93 14.12 1.12 -21.27
CA LEU A 93 13.44 -0.16 -21.27
C LEU A 93 12.11 -0.06 -20.52
N SER A 94 11.13 -0.86 -20.96
CA SER A 94 9.89 -1.11 -20.25
C SER A 94 9.93 -2.51 -19.67
N VAL A 95 9.58 -2.66 -18.39
CA VAL A 95 9.44 -3.99 -17.77
C VAL A 95 7.98 -4.40 -17.91
N LYS A 96 7.71 -5.40 -18.74
CA LYS A 96 6.35 -5.94 -18.95
C LYS A 96 6.39 -7.46 -18.86
N GLN A 97 5.37 -8.04 -18.23
CA GLN A 97 5.18 -9.49 -18.14
C GLN A 97 6.40 -10.27 -17.60
N GLY A 98 7.23 -9.64 -16.77
CA GLY A 98 8.43 -10.29 -16.23
C GLY A 98 9.65 -10.25 -17.14
N HIS A 99 9.63 -9.45 -18.20
CA HIS A 99 10.75 -9.30 -19.14
C HIS A 99 11.08 -7.84 -19.45
N PHE A 100 12.30 -7.61 -19.92
CA PHE A 100 12.77 -6.30 -20.39
C PHE A 100 12.52 -6.14 -21.89
N GLU A 101 11.65 -5.18 -22.23
CA GLU A 101 11.34 -4.81 -23.61
C GLU A 101 11.87 -3.40 -23.90
N ARG A 102 12.14 -3.09 -25.18
CA ARG A 102 12.45 -1.71 -25.57
C ARG A 102 11.25 -0.81 -25.31
N PHE A 103 11.51 0.41 -24.88
CA PHE A 103 10.44 1.40 -24.74
C PHE A 103 9.95 1.83 -26.12
N THR A 104 8.75 1.37 -26.52
CA THR A 104 8.05 1.83 -27.71
C THR A 104 6.84 2.69 -27.31
N PRO A 105 6.75 3.95 -27.75
CA PRO A 105 5.51 4.72 -27.60
C PRO A 105 4.40 4.08 -28.42
N GLU A 106 3.16 4.13 -27.92
CA GLU A 106 1.99 3.64 -28.64
C GLU A 106 1.92 4.27 -30.04
N GLY A 107 1.83 3.42 -31.07
CA GLY A 107 1.84 3.85 -32.48
C GLY A 107 3.17 3.64 -33.23
N THR A 108 4.22 3.11 -32.60
CA THR A 108 5.47 2.73 -33.29
C THR A 108 5.51 1.23 -33.55
N ILE A 109 5.65 0.82 -34.82
CA ILE A 109 5.78 -0.58 -35.22
C ILE A 109 7.28 -0.90 -35.34
N ASP A 110 7.77 -1.87 -34.56
CA ASP A 110 9.12 -2.41 -34.75
C ASP A 110 9.16 -3.21 -36.06
N ILE A 111 9.86 -2.67 -37.08
CA ILE A 111 10.03 -3.34 -38.37
C ILE A 111 11.35 -4.12 -38.34
N GLN A 112 11.28 -5.45 -38.39
CA GLN A 112 12.44 -6.30 -38.67
C GLN A 112 12.67 -6.35 -40.18
N ALA A 113 13.76 -5.73 -40.65
CA ALA A 113 14.16 -5.82 -42.04
C ALA A 113 14.70 -7.24 -42.32
N VAL A 114 14.02 -7.97 -43.19
CA VAL A 114 14.51 -9.26 -43.71
C VAL A 114 15.07 -8.99 -45.10
N GLU A 115 16.38 -9.16 -45.26
CA GLU A 115 17.02 -9.09 -46.58
C GLU A 115 16.60 -10.31 -47.41
N VAL A 116 15.84 -10.08 -48.47
CA VAL A 116 15.45 -11.13 -49.42
C VAL A 116 16.55 -11.24 -50.47
N PRO A 117 17.22 -12.40 -50.62
CA PRO A 117 18.23 -12.58 -51.65
C PRO A 117 17.57 -12.51 -53.04
N THR A 118 17.83 -11.44 -53.77
CA THR A 118 17.46 -11.30 -55.18
C THR A 118 18.41 -12.15 -56.03
N LYS A 119 17.89 -13.22 -56.64
CA LYS A 119 18.59 -13.90 -57.75
C LYS A 119 18.62 -12.94 -58.94
N SER A 120 19.79 -12.40 -59.24
CA SER A 120 20.06 -11.59 -60.43
C SER A 120 19.73 -12.41 -61.68
N LEU A 121 18.85 -11.90 -62.54
CA LEU A 121 18.36 -12.55 -63.77
C LEU A 121 19.42 -12.69 -64.88
N GLU A 122 20.68 -12.40 -64.59
CA GLU A 122 21.77 -12.35 -65.57
C GLU A 122 22.49 -13.70 -65.77
N GLU A 123 22.20 -14.72 -64.94
CA GLU A 123 22.80 -16.07 -65.03
C GLU A 123 21.94 -17.09 -65.80
N GLN A 124 20.79 -16.67 -66.35
CA GLN A 124 19.91 -17.53 -67.18
C GLN A 124 20.05 -17.16 -68.66
N LYS A 125 21.24 -17.31 -69.24
CA LYS A 125 21.42 -17.28 -70.70
C LYS A 125 22.38 -18.36 -71.17
#